data_AF-A0A0D9WC23-F1
#
_entry.id   AF-A0A0D9WC23-F1
#
_cell.length_a   1.000
_cell.length_b   1.000
_cell.length_c   1.000
_cell.angle_alpha   90.00
_cell.angle_beta   90.00
_cell.angle_gamma   90.00
#
_symmetry.space_group_name_H-M   'P 1'
#
loop_
_entity.id
_entity.type
_entity.pdbx_description
1 polymer ?
#
loop_
_entity_poly.entity_id
_entity_poly.type
_entity_poly.pdbx_seq_one_letter_code
_entity_poly.pdbx_strand_id
1 'polypeptide(L)'
;MSYSKLNVLHWHIIDEQSFPLEVPSYPNLWKGSYSKWERYTVEDARDIVRGNGYPKLWPSPKCREPLDVTSNFTFEVISGILSGCWNATPHVKQWLHERNMTTKDAYKYFVLKAQEIAINLNWIPVNWEETFNSFKENLNPLTVVHNWLGPGVCPKVVEKGFRCIMSNQGVWYLDHLDVPWEDFYTSEPLAGINNTAQQKLVLGGEVCMWGETADTSDVQQTIWPRAAAAAERMWSQLEAISSQDLETTVLARLHYFRCLLNHRGIAAAPVTNFYARRPPIGPGSCFVQ
;
A
#
# COMPACT_ATOMS: atom_id res chain seq x y z
N MET A 1 -0.80 -10.36 -9.80
CA MET A 1 -2.06 -9.63 -9.53
C MET A 1 -3.22 -10.20 -10.32
N SER A 2 -3.23 -10.11 -11.66
CA SER A 2 -4.32 -10.65 -12.50
C SER A 2 -4.72 -12.10 -12.17
N TYR A 3 -3.74 -13.00 -12.11
CA TYR A 3 -4.00 -14.42 -11.85
C TYR A 3 -4.62 -14.70 -10.47
N SER A 4 -4.43 -13.79 -9.51
CA SER A 4 -5.02 -13.86 -8.16
C SER A 4 -6.21 -12.90 -7.98
N LYS A 5 -6.68 -12.26 -9.06
CA LYS A 5 -7.80 -11.30 -9.07
C LYS A 5 -7.61 -10.03 -8.23
N LEU A 6 -6.38 -9.68 -7.88
CA LEU A 6 -6.08 -8.35 -7.33
C LEU A 6 -6.32 -7.27 -8.40
N ASN A 7 -6.93 -6.16 -8.01
CA ASN A 7 -7.44 -5.13 -8.92
C ASN A 7 -6.92 -3.70 -8.62
N VAL A 8 -6.12 -3.51 -7.58
CA VAL A 8 -5.50 -2.22 -7.23
C VAL A 8 -3.99 -2.41 -7.12
N LEU A 9 -3.23 -1.63 -7.88
CA LEU A 9 -1.80 -1.45 -7.68
C LEU A 9 -1.62 -0.12 -6.94
N HIS A 10 -1.41 -0.19 -5.64
CA HIS A 10 -0.98 0.98 -4.87
C HIS A 10 0.51 1.16 -5.08
N TRP A 11 0.88 2.14 -5.89
CA TRP A 11 2.28 2.43 -6.20
C TRP A 11 2.84 3.50 -5.26
N HIS A 12 3.58 3.06 -4.25
CA HIS A 12 4.37 3.95 -3.39
C HIS A 12 5.63 4.39 -4.13
N ILE A 13 5.50 5.43 -4.94
CA ILE A 13 6.47 5.78 -5.99
C ILE A 13 7.66 6.63 -5.51
N ILE A 14 7.49 7.36 -4.42
CA ILE A 14 8.51 8.25 -3.84
C ILE A 14 8.58 8.02 -2.34
N ASP A 15 9.79 8.11 -1.78
CA ASP A 15 10.03 8.09 -0.34
C ASP A 15 11.29 8.92 -0.02
N GLU A 16 11.76 8.91 1.23
CA GLU A 16 12.94 9.65 1.69
C GLU A 16 14.18 9.36 0.82
N GLN A 17 14.37 8.10 0.44
CA GLN A 17 15.61 7.63 -0.17
C GLN A 17 15.70 7.95 -1.67
N SER A 18 14.56 8.12 -2.37
CA SER A 18 14.60 8.44 -3.80
C SER A 18 13.34 9.08 -4.38
N PHE A 19 13.54 9.84 -5.46
CA PHE A 19 12.49 10.42 -6.30
C PHE A 19 12.68 9.99 -7.76
N PRO A 20 12.11 8.84 -8.22
CA PRO A 20 12.36 8.32 -9.56
C PRO A 20 11.36 8.78 -10.64
N LEU A 21 10.22 9.36 -10.26
CA LEU A 21 9.17 9.77 -11.21
C LEU A 21 9.51 11.09 -11.92
N GLU A 22 9.34 11.14 -13.24
CA GLU A 22 9.38 12.36 -14.03
C GLU A 22 8.16 13.26 -13.74
N VAL A 23 8.42 14.52 -13.42
CA VAL A 23 7.39 15.55 -13.29
C VAL A 23 7.76 16.70 -14.23
N PRO A 24 7.14 16.82 -15.43
CA PRO A 24 7.58 17.78 -16.45
C PRO A 24 7.59 19.24 -16.00
N SER A 25 6.68 19.62 -15.10
CA SER A 25 6.63 20.95 -14.48
C SER A 25 7.76 21.20 -13.48
N TYR A 26 8.40 20.15 -12.96
CA TYR A 26 9.51 20.21 -12.00
C TYR A 26 10.63 19.23 -12.38
N PRO A 27 11.36 19.49 -13.47
CA PRO A 27 12.35 18.55 -14.01
C PRO A 27 13.57 18.33 -13.11
N ASN A 28 13.70 19.07 -12.00
CA ASN A 28 14.77 18.85 -11.03
C ASN A 28 14.45 17.76 -10.00
N LEU A 29 13.18 17.37 -9.81
CA LEU A 29 12.80 16.43 -8.75
C LEU A 29 13.43 15.06 -8.92
N TRP A 30 13.36 14.53 -10.13
CA TRP A 30 13.98 13.24 -10.46
C TRP A 30 15.51 13.26 -10.47
N LYS A 31 16.17 14.37 -10.06
CA LYS A 31 17.59 14.32 -9.65
C LYS A 31 17.77 13.56 -8.34
N GLY A 32 16.70 13.38 -7.56
CA GLY A 32 16.66 12.50 -6.39
C GLY A 32 16.53 11.01 -6.72
N SER A 33 16.51 10.60 -7.99
CA SER A 33 16.60 9.18 -8.38
C SER A 33 17.98 8.61 -8.02
N TYR A 34 18.07 7.33 -7.66
CA TYR A 34 19.35 6.65 -7.42
C TYR A 34 20.34 6.78 -8.60
N SER A 35 19.83 6.63 -9.83
CA SER A 35 20.62 6.88 -11.03
C SER A 35 19.74 7.34 -12.19
N LYS A 36 20.37 7.77 -13.29
CA LYS A 36 19.67 8.14 -14.52
C LYS A 36 18.94 6.97 -15.19
N TRP A 37 19.25 5.74 -14.81
CA TRP A 37 18.66 4.52 -15.35
C TRP A 37 17.50 3.99 -14.50
N GLU A 38 17.36 4.49 -13.28
CA GLU A 38 16.33 4.11 -12.31
C GLU A 38 15.31 5.23 -12.22
N ARG A 39 14.71 5.55 -13.37
CA ARG A 39 13.73 6.63 -13.54
C ARG A 39 12.51 6.10 -14.28
N TYR A 40 11.35 6.64 -13.91
CA TYR A 40 10.09 6.43 -14.59
C TYR A 40 9.72 7.70 -15.33
N THR A 41 9.78 7.66 -16.66
CA THR A 41 9.29 8.75 -17.51
C THR A 41 7.77 8.83 -17.46
N VAL A 42 7.21 9.93 -17.98
CA VAL A 42 5.76 10.04 -18.17
C VAL A 42 5.20 8.91 -19.06
N GLU A 43 5.96 8.44 -20.05
CA GLU A 43 5.49 7.33 -20.89
C GLU A 43 5.55 5.98 -20.15
N ASP A 44 6.57 5.74 -19.32
CA ASP A 44 6.62 4.54 -18.46
C ASP A 44 5.41 4.51 -17.51
N ALA A 45 5.09 5.64 -16.87
CA ALA A 45 3.92 5.75 -16.01
C ALA A 45 2.61 5.51 -16.78
N ARG A 46 2.49 6.04 -18.01
CA ARG A 46 1.34 5.78 -18.89
C ARG A 46 1.25 4.32 -19.31
N ASP A 47 2.37 3.66 -19.58
CA ASP A 47 2.40 2.26 -19.97
C ASP A 47 1.98 1.33 -18.83
N ILE A 48 2.43 1.63 -17.60
CA ILE A 48 1.98 0.95 -16.38
C ILE A 48 0.47 1.12 -16.21
N VAL A 49 -0.04 2.35 -16.34
CA VAL A 49 -1.48 2.64 -16.23
C VAL A 49 -2.31 1.96 -17.32
N ARG A 50 -1.83 1.97 -18.57
CA ARG A 50 -2.51 1.33 -19.71
C ARG A 50 -2.42 -0.20 -19.65
N GLY A 51 -1.52 -0.73 -18.82
CA GLY A 51 -1.22 -2.16 -18.75
C GLY A 51 -0.75 -2.70 -20.10
N ASN A 52 0.06 -1.93 -20.83
CA ASN A 52 0.58 -2.35 -22.14
C ASN A 52 1.32 -3.70 -21.98
N GLY A 53 0.70 -4.76 -22.53
CA GLY A 53 1.05 -6.18 -22.28
C GLY A 53 -0.14 -7.07 -21.90
N TYR A 54 -1.17 -6.54 -21.22
CA TYR A 54 -2.43 -7.26 -20.89
C TYR A 54 -3.66 -6.32 -20.82
N PRO A 55 -4.05 -5.67 -21.93
CA PRO A 55 -5.05 -4.58 -21.96
C PRO A 55 -6.51 -4.98 -21.66
N LYS A 56 -6.80 -6.28 -21.48
CA LYS A 56 -8.16 -6.77 -21.15
C LYS A 56 -8.53 -6.68 -19.65
N LEU A 57 -7.61 -6.23 -18.80
CA LEU A 57 -7.71 -6.39 -17.34
C LEU A 57 -7.97 -5.10 -16.55
N TRP A 58 -8.09 -3.93 -17.19
CA TRP A 58 -8.13 -2.66 -16.45
C TRP A 58 -9.28 -1.71 -16.86
N PRO A 59 -10.05 -1.17 -15.91
CA PRO A 59 -11.11 -0.20 -16.18
C PRO A 59 -10.69 1.22 -15.75
N SER A 60 -10.01 1.97 -16.62
CA SER A 60 -10.15 3.45 -16.77
C SER A 60 -8.95 4.07 -17.50
N PRO A 61 -9.15 4.82 -18.61
CA PRO A 61 -8.09 5.38 -19.44
C PRO A 61 -7.62 6.80 -19.04
N LYS A 62 -7.96 7.31 -17.86
CA LYS A 62 -7.85 8.76 -17.56
C LYS A 62 -6.96 9.14 -16.37
N CYS A 63 -5.96 8.35 -15.99
CA CYS A 63 -4.93 8.84 -15.05
C CYS A 63 -4.41 10.20 -15.53
N ARG A 64 -4.66 11.24 -14.74
CA ARG A 64 -4.25 12.62 -14.99
C ARG A 64 -3.55 13.11 -13.72
N GLU A 65 -2.39 13.68 -13.92
CA GLU A 65 -1.36 13.98 -12.93
C GLU A 65 -1.66 15.18 -12.00
N PRO A 66 -0.89 15.35 -10.91
CA PRO A 66 -1.23 16.15 -9.74
C PRO A 66 -0.59 17.56 -9.67
N LEU A 67 -1.27 18.45 -8.93
CA LEU A 67 -0.85 19.35 -7.84
C LEU A 67 0.55 20.03 -7.80
N ASP A 68 0.54 21.35 -7.54
CA ASP A 68 1.66 22.30 -7.47
C ASP A 68 2.48 22.20 -6.16
N VAL A 69 3.79 21.97 -6.30
CA VAL A 69 4.79 21.83 -5.23
C VAL A 69 5.96 22.83 -5.38
N THR A 70 5.73 23.98 -6.01
CA THR A 70 6.77 24.98 -6.37
C THR A 70 7.57 25.61 -5.23
N SER A 71 7.25 25.41 -3.96
CA SER A 71 8.01 26.06 -2.89
C SER A 71 9.20 25.19 -2.45
N ASN A 72 10.39 25.78 -2.32
CA ASN A 72 11.53 25.13 -1.67
C ASN A 72 11.16 24.62 -0.25
N PHE A 73 10.18 25.27 0.38
CA PHE A 73 9.59 24.88 1.66
C PHE A 73 8.83 23.53 1.60
N THR A 74 8.27 23.14 0.45
CA THR A 74 7.54 21.87 0.29
C THR A 74 8.48 20.66 0.36
N PHE A 75 9.70 20.79 -0.15
CA PHE A 75 10.75 19.74 -0.06
C PHE A 75 11.38 19.68 1.33
N GLU A 76 11.52 20.81 2.03
CA GLU A 76 11.95 20.84 3.44
C GLU A 76 10.88 20.26 4.39
N VAL A 77 9.60 20.39 4.05
CA VAL A 77 8.48 19.80 4.80
C VAL A 77 8.43 18.28 4.64
N ILE A 78 8.55 17.76 3.41
CA ILE A 78 8.54 16.32 3.14
C ILE A 78 9.77 15.62 3.73
N SER A 79 10.96 16.22 3.62
CA SER A 79 12.17 15.72 4.30
C SER A 79 12.11 15.92 5.83
N GLY A 80 11.34 16.89 6.32
CA GLY A 80 11.25 17.25 7.74
C GLY A 80 10.14 16.55 8.54
N ILE A 81 9.19 15.87 7.88
CA ILE A 81 8.09 15.13 8.52
C ILE A 81 8.61 13.92 9.32
N LEU A 82 9.78 13.38 8.99
CA LEU A 82 10.24 12.08 9.52
C LEU A 82 10.98 12.12 10.87
N SER A 83 11.48 13.24 11.38
CA SER A 83 11.87 13.39 12.81
C SER A 83 12.57 14.72 13.12
N GLY A 84 12.09 15.45 14.16
CA GLY A 84 12.84 16.50 14.87
C GLY A 84 13.19 17.80 14.13
N CYS A 85 13.15 17.84 12.80
CA CYS A 85 13.78 18.90 12.00
C CYS A 85 13.00 20.22 11.97
N TRP A 86 11.66 20.21 12.10
CA TRP A 86 10.87 21.46 12.10
C TRP A 86 11.24 22.41 13.24
N ASN A 87 11.79 21.88 14.34
CA ASN A 87 12.30 22.69 15.45
C ASN A 87 13.77 23.14 15.23
N ALA A 88 14.48 22.50 14.30
CA ALA A 88 15.85 22.81 13.91
C ALA A 88 15.93 23.79 12.73
N THR A 89 14.93 23.79 11.83
CA THR A 89 14.90 24.65 10.64
C THR A 89 14.45 26.09 11.00
N PRO A 90 15.31 27.12 10.88
CA PRO A 90 15.04 28.44 11.44
C PRO A 90 13.75 29.11 10.93
N HIS A 91 13.49 29.04 9.62
CA HIS A 91 12.31 29.67 9.03
C HIS A 91 11.01 28.92 9.38
N VAL A 92 11.05 27.58 9.50
CA VAL A 92 9.90 26.77 9.95
C VAL A 92 9.58 27.12 11.40
N LYS A 93 10.61 27.19 12.25
CA LYS A 93 10.45 27.59 13.66
C LYS A 93 9.87 28.99 13.79
N GLN A 94 10.31 29.94 12.96
CA GLN A 94 9.74 31.27 12.90
C GLN A 94 8.28 31.24 12.45
N TRP A 95 7.97 30.52 11.36
CA TRP A 95 6.60 30.39 10.84
C TRP A 95 5.64 29.78 11.87
N LEU A 96 6.10 28.77 12.62
CA LEU A 96 5.37 28.16 13.74
C LEU A 96 5.11 29.18 14.86
N HIS A 97 6.14 29.93 15.24
CA HIS A 97 6.02 30.97 16.27
C HIS A 97 5.06 32.10 15.86
N GLU A 98 5.17 32.60 14.63
CA GLU A 98 4.29 33.66 14.09
C GLU A 98 2.81 33.24 14.05
N ARG A 99 2.53 31.95 13.86
CA ARG A 99 1.17 31.40 13.81
C ARG A 99 0.72 30.76 15.11
N ASN A 100 1.55 30.79 16.14
CA ASN A 100 1.31 30.13 17.43
C ASN A 100 0.93 28.64 17.25
N MET A 101 1.64 27.94 16.36
CA MET A 101 1.39 26.55 16.00
C MET A 101 2.48 25.63 16.55
N THR A 102 2.08 24.43 16.99
CA THR A 102 3.02 23.33 17.25
C THR A 102 3.35 22.57 15.97
N THR A 103 4.35 21.68 16.01
CA THR A 103 4.63 20.77 14.89
C THR A 103 3.46 19.86 14.57
N LYS A 104 2.64 19.46 15.55
CA LYS A 104 1.42 18.68 15.32
C LYS A 104 0.35 19.51 14.59
N ASP A 105 0.20 20.78 14.96
CA ASP A 105 -0.73 21.68 14.29
C ASP A 105 -0.32 21.93 12.84
N ALA A 106 0.98 22.02 12.60
CA ALA A 106 1.51 22.24 11.26
C ALA A 106 1.43 20.99 10.37
N TYR A 107 1.58 19.78 10.94
CA TYR A 107 1.27 18.54 10.23
C TYR A 107 -0.22 18.47 9.86
N LYS A 108 -1.11 18.76 10.81
CA LYS A 108 -2.55 18.86 10.56
C LYS A 108 -2.86 19.88 9.45
N TYR A 109 -2.27 21.09 9.52
CA TYR A 109 -2.46 22.13 8.50
C TYR A 109 -2.04 21.64 7.12
N PHE A 110 -0.86 21.01 7.01
CA PHE A 110 -0.35 20.47 5.75
C PHE A 110 -1.29 19.42 5.16
N VAL A 111 -1.68 18.42 5.97
CA VAL A 111 -2.59 17.35 5.53
C VAL A 111 -3.93 17.92 5.05
N LEU A 112 -4.54 18.81 5.84
CA LEU A 112 -5.84 19.39 5.48
C LEU A 112 -5.75 20.26 4.22
N LYS A 113 -4.65 20.97 4.01
CA LYS A 113 -4.42 21.75 2.78
C LYS A 113 -4.23 20.85 1.56
N ALA A 114 -3.46 19.77 1.68
CA ALA A 114 -3.32 18.79 0.60
C ALA A 114 -4.65 18.12 0.25
N GLN A 115 -5.44 17.73 1.28
CA GLN A 115 -6.78 17.18 1.09
C GLN A 115 -7.72 18.15 0.37
N GLU A 116 -7.73 19.42 0.78
CA GLU A 116 -8.55 20.47 0.16
C GLU A 116 -8.27 20.56 -1.34
N ILE A 117 -6.99 20.58 -1.74
CA ILE A 117 -6.64 20.69 -3.15
C ILE A 117 -7.01 19.42 -3.92
N ALA A 118 -6.75 18.22 -3.37
CA ALA A 118 -7.13 16.97 -4.00
C ALA A 118 -8.65 16.88 -4.23
N ILE A 119 -9.45 17.27 -3.23
CA ILE A 119 -10.91 17.26 -3.31
C ILE A 119 -11.43 18.29 -4.32
N ASN A 120 -10.82 19.49 -4.39
CA ASN A 120 -11.15 20.50 -5.39
C ASN A 120 -10.87 20.01 -6.83
N LEU A 121 -9.96 19.04 -6.99
CA LEU A 121 -9.68 18.37 -8.25
C LEU A 121 -10.56 17.12 -8.47
N ASN A 122 -11.58 16.90 -7.63
CA ASN A 122 -12.47 15.73 -7.62
C ASN A 122 -11.75 14.41 -7.32
N TRP A 123 -10.65 14.45 -6.57
CA TRP A 123 -9.95 13.25 -6.13
C TRP A 123 -10.38 12.85 -4.72
N ILE A 124 -10.31 11.55 -4.45
CA ILE A 124 -10.61 10.99 -3.14
C ILE A 124 -9.27 10.74 -2.43
N PRO A 125 -8.94 11.48 -1.36
CA PRO A 125 -7.70 11.26 -0.64
C PRO A 125 -7.75 9.93 0.12
N VAL A 126 -6.65 9.20 0.05
CA VAL A 126 -6.36 8.05 0.92
C VAL A 126 -5.25 8.48 1.86
N ASN A 127 -5.47 8.35 3.17
CA ASN A 127 -4.47 8.69 4.17
C ASN A 127 -4.22 7.52 5.11
N TRP A 128 -2.97 7.38 5.55
CA TRP A 128 -2.64 6.48 6.66
C TRP A 128 -3.37 6.89 7.95
N GLU A 129 -3.59 5.90 8.82
CA GLU A 129 -4.42 5.99 10.02
C GLU A 129 -4.01 7.08 11.03
N GLU A 130 -2.77 7.54 11.01
CA GLU A 130 -2.26 8.57 11.93
C GLU A 130 -3.08 9.86 11.83
N THR A 131 -3.57 10.19 10.63
CA THR A 131 -4.43 11.35 10.39
C THR A 131 -5.76 11.23 11.13
N PHE A 132 -6.39 10.04 11.07
CA PHE A 132 -7.62 9.74 11.80
C PHE A 132 -7.38 9.69 13.31
N ASN A 133 -6.32 9.01 13.74
CA ASN A 133 -5.95 8.88 15.14
C ASN A 133 -5.65 10.24 15.79
N SER A 134 -5.08 11.18 15.03
CA SER A 134 -4.63 12.48 15.56
C SER A 134 -5.68 13.59 15.47
N PHE A 135 -6.44 13.68 14.37
CA PHE A 135 -7.34 14.83 14.13
C PHE A 135 -8.57 14.49 13.26
N LYS A 136 -9.16 13.31 13.43
CA LYS A 136 -10.39 12.85 12.71
C LYS A 136 -11.52 13.87 12.59
N GLU A 137 -11.75 14.69 13.62
CA GLU A 137 -12.87 15.65 13.64
C GLU A 137 -12.69 16.78 12.62
N ASN A 138 -11.49 16.92 12.03
CA ASN A 138 -11.20 17.89 10.97
C ASN A 138 -11.01 17.26 9.59
N LEU A 139 -10.95 15.92 9.51
CA LEU A 139 -10.79 15.24 8.23
C LEU A 139 -12.05 15.41 7.37
N ASN A 140 -11.85 15.63 6.08
CA ASN A 140 -12.98 15.65 5.16
C ASN A 140 -13.65 14.26 5.12
N PRO A 141 -14.99 14.14 5.22
CA PRO A 141 -15.69 12.85 5.19
C PRO A 141 -15.45 11.99 3.95
N LEU A 142 -14.99 12.58 2.83
CA LEU A 142 -14.59 11.85 1.64
C LEU A 142 -13.29 11.06 1.82
N THR A 143 -12.49 11.35 2.84
CA THR A 143 -11.21 10.68 3.08
C THR A 143 -11.40 9.18 3.30
N VAL A 144 -10.56 8.36 2.65
CA VAL A 144 -10.41 6.94 2.95
C VAL A 144 -9.25 6.78 3.92
N VAL A 145 -9.45 6.04 5.00
CA VAL A 145 -8.41 5.76 6.00
C VAL A 145 -7.78 4.40 5.71
N HIS A 146 -6.46 4.34 5.65
CA HIS A 146 -5.69 3.11 5.44
C HIS A 146 -5.07 2.66 6.78
N ASN A 147 -5.53 1.53 7.29
CA ASN A 147 -5.16 0.98 8.60
C ASN A 147 -4.00 -0.02 8.48
N TRP A 148 -2.88 0.27 9.14
CA TRP A 148 -1.67 -0.55 9.06
C TRP A 148 -1.04 -0.92 10.40
N LEU A 149 -1.11 -0.09 11.45
CA LEU A 149 -0.32 -0.32 12.67
C LEU A 149 -0.75 -1.58 13.43
N GLY A 150 -2.06 -1.86 13.43
CA GLY A 150 -2.64 -2.96 14.17
C GLY A 150 -4.13 -3.10 13.92
N PRO A 151 -4.79 -4.08 14.56
CA PRO A 151 -6.22 -4.29 14.38
C PRO A 151 -7.06 -3.19 15.05
N GLY A 152 -8.33 -3.08 14.63
CA GLY A 152 -9.33 -2.30 15.36
C GLY A 152 -9.46 -0.81 14.99
N VAL A 153 -8.63 -0.30 14.07
CA VAL A 153 -8.83 1.06 13.52
C VAL A 153 -9.99 1.07 12.53
N CYS A 154 -10.06 0.12 11.59
CA CYS A 154 -11.19 0.07 10.65
C CYS A 154 -12.57 0.08 11.33
N PRO A 155 -12.85 -0.71 12.38
CA PRO A 155 -14.09 -0.59 13.15
C PRO A 155 -14.40 0.83 13.65
N LYS A 156 -13.41 1.55 14.18
CA LYS A 156 -13.57 2.94 14.66
C LYS A 156 -13.78 3.94 13.52
N VAL A 157 -13.12 3.71 12.39
CA VAL A 157 -13.20 4.53 11.17
C VAL A 157 -14.62 4.44 10.59
N VAL A 158 -15.14 3.23 10.42
CA VAL A 158 -16.48 3.02 9.85
C VAL A 158 -17.60 3.46 10.81
N GLU A 159 -17.39 3.37 12.12
CA GLU A 159 -18.31 3.92 13.13
C GLU A 159 -18.46 5.43 13.00
N LYS A 160 -17.39 6.13 12.62
CA LYS A 160 -17.38 7.57 12.33
C LYS A 160 -17.84 7.92 10.91
N GLY A 161 -18.24 6.94 10.10
CA GLY A 161 -18.77 7.13 8.75
C GLY A 161 -17.70 7.28 7.65
N PHE A 162 -16.42 7.08 7.98
CA PHE A 162 -15.34 7.08 6.99
C PHE A 162 -15.20 5.72 6.32
N ARG A 163 -14.60 5.71 5.13
CA ARG A 163 -14.24 4.48 4.42
C ARG A 163 -12.88 3.96 4.90
N CYS A 164 -12.71 2.65 4.95
CA CYS A 164 -11.46 2.01 5.39
C CYS A 164 -10.87 1.07 4.34
N ILE A 165 -9.54 1.05 4.27
CA ILE A 165 -8.74 -0.01 3.64
C ILE A 165 -7.90 -0.66 4.75
N MET A 166 -7.85 -1.99 4.80
CA MET A 166 -7.05 -2.73 5.79
C MET A 166 -5.72 -3.22 5.20
N SER A 167 -4.63 -2.99 5.91
CA SER A 167 -3.29 -3.48 5.61
C SER A 167 -2.48 -3.74 6.89
N ASN A 168 -3.10 -4.40 7.88
CA ASN A 168 -2.47 -4.62 9.19
C ASN A 168 -1.07 -5.27 9.06
N GLN A 169 -0.03 -4.59 9.53
CA GLN A 169 1.37 -5.00 9.42
C GLN A 169 1.68 -6.34 10.09
N GLY A 170 0.89 -6.74 11.08
CA GLY A 170 1.06 -8.03 11.74
C GLY A 170 0.76 -9.23 10.83
N VAL A 171 0.08 -9.01 9.70
CA VAL A 171 -0.41 -10.10 8.83
C VAL A 171 -0.27 -9.83 7.34
N TRP A 172 -0.40 -8.58 6.87
CA TRP A 172 -0.46 -8.24 5.43
C TRP A 172 0.70 -7.38 4.93
N TYR A 173 1.82 -7.35 5.67
CA TYR A 173 3.08 -6.78 5.20
C TYR A 173 4.00 -7.91 4.71
N LEU A 174 4.34 -7.89 3.42
CA LEU A 174 5.14 -8.91 2.75
C LEU A 174 6.64 -8.76 3.05
N ASP A 175 7.10 -7.57 3.37
CA ASP A 175 8.46 -7.30 3.83
C ASP A 175 8.76 -7.93 5.20
N HIS A 176 7.72 -8.23 6.00
CA HIS A 176 7.83 -9.11 7.17
C HIS A 176 7.96 -10.57 6.70
N LEU A 177 9.20 -11.03 6.58
CA LEU A 177 9.50 -12.33 5.97
C LEU A 177 9.10 -13.52 6.85
N ASP A 178 8.98 -13.32 8.15
CA ASP A 178 8.62 -14.31 9.16
C ASP A 178 7.11 -14.54 9.29
N VAL A 179 6.29 -13.77 8.58
CA VAL A 179 4.84 -13.95 8.55
C VAL A 179 4.47 -14.97 7.46
N PRO A 180 3.92 -16.14 7.83
CA PRO A 180 3.63 -17.24 6.92
C PRO A 180 2.27 -17.02 6.22
N TRP A 181 1.99 -17.77 5.15
CA TRP A 181 0.81 -17.52 4.30
C TRP A 181 -0.53 -17.72 5.02
N GLU A 182 -0.56 -18.56 6.06
CA GLU A 182 -1.71 -18.89 6.89
C GLU A 182 -2.26 -17.62 7.56
N ASP A 183 -1.39 -16.77 8.08
CA ASP A 183 -1.76 -15.51 8.71
C ASP A 183 -2.33 -14.52 7.69
N PHE A 184 -1.76 -14.48 6.48
CA PHE A 184 -2.33 -13.70 5.37
C PHE A 184 -3.73 -14.20 4.98
N TYR A 185 -3.96 -15.52 5.01
CA TYR A 185 -5.22 -16.14 4.60
C TYR A 185 -6.32 -16.01 5.66
N THR A 186 -5.97 -16.10 6.94
CA THR A 186 -6.94 -16.15 8.05
C THR A 186 -7.34 -14.77 8.56
N SER A 187 -6.56 -13.72 8.25
CA SER A 187 -6.90 -12.34 8.57
C SER A 187 -8.22 -11.89 7.92
N GLU A 188 -9.19 -11.43 8.72
CA GLU A 188 -10.54 -11.07 8.26
C GLU A 188 -10.76 -9.54 8.29
N PRO A 189 -10.93 -8.86 7.12
CA PRO A 189 -11.13 -7.41 7.03
C PRO A 189 -12.33 -6.84 7.78
N LEU A 190 -13.37 -7.64 7.95
CA LEU A 190 -14.59 -7.23 8.63
C LEU A 190 -14.57 -7.57 10.12
N ALA A 191 -13.45 -8.09 10.65
CA ALA A 191 -13.33 -8.45 12.06
C ALA A 191 -13.63 -7.25 12.97
N GLY A 192 -14.59 -7.45 13.89
CA GLY A 192 -15.04 -6.42 14.81
C GLY A 192 -16.09 -5.45 14.25
N ILE A 193 -16.62 -5.68 13.04
CA ILE A 193 -17.64 -4.84 12.40
C ILE A 193 -18.93 -5.66 12.18
N ASN A 194 -19.86 -5.61 13.14
CA ASN A 194 -21.09 -6.40 13.08
C ASN A 194 -22.20 -5.75 12.22
N ASN A 195 -22.17 -4.42 12.07
CA ASN A 195 -23.21 -3.69 11.34
C ASN A 195 -22.96 -3.78 9.83
N THR A 196 -23.90 -4.37 9.08
CA THR A 196 -23.79 -4.56 7.62
C THR A 196 -23.68 -3.23 6.84
N ALA A 197 -24.25 -2.13 7.32
CA ALA A 197 -24.09 -0.83 6.69
C ALA A 197 -22.66 -0.29 6.89
N GLN A 198 -22.06 -0.50 8.07
CA GLN A 198 -20.66 -0.15 8.34
C GLN A 198 -19.68 -1.05 7.59
N GLN A 199 -19.99 -2.34 7.42
CA GLN A 199 -19.17 -3.25 6.60
C GLN A 199 -19.00 -2.74 5.16
N LYS A 200 -20.02 -2.09 4.58
CA LYS A 200 -19.94 -1.47 3.24
C LYS A 200 -18.96 -0.30 3.14
N LEU A 201 -18.52 0.25 4.27
CA LEU A 201 -17.49 1.30 4.31
C LEU A 201 -16.08 0.71 4.28
N VAL A 202 -15.91 -0.59 4.51
CA VAL A 202 -14.64 -1.28 4.25
C VAL A 202 -14.54 -1.58 2.76
N LEU A 203 -13.58 -0.95 2.09
CA LEU A 203 -13.41 -1.05 0.64
C LEU A 203 -12.66 -2.33 0.22
N GLY A 204 -11.97 -2.95 1.17
CA GLY A 204 -11.13 -4.12 0.96
C GLY A 204 -9.86 -4.01 1.79
N GLY A 205 -8.81 -4.63 1.27
CA GLY A 205 -7.48 -4.58 1.88
C GLY A 205 -6.37 -4.45 0.85
N GLU A 206 -5.20 -4.12 1.36
CA GLU A 206 -3.97 -4.06 0.59
C GLU A 206 -2.90 -4.91 1.28
N VAL A 207 -2.15 -5.62 0.46
CA VAL A 207 -1.01 -6.42 0.90
C VAL A 207 0.24 -5.63 0.53
N CYS A 208 0.90 -5.05 1.52
CA CYS A 208 1.98 -4.10 1.32
C CYS A 208 3.32 -4.82 1.16
N MET A 209 4.20 -4.31 0.30
CA MET A 209 5.58 -4.79 0.18
C MET A 209 6.47 -3.54 0.23
N TRP A 210 7.09 -3.29 1.39
CA TRP A 210 8.06 -2.22 1.55
C TRP A 210 9.45 -2.61 1.03
N GLY A 211 10.16 -1.65 0.45
CA GLY A 211 11.33 -1.88 -0.40
C GLY A 211 12.69 -1.91 0.30
N GLU A 212 12.78 -1.74 1.62
CA GLU A 212 14.05 -1.53 2.34
C GLU A 212 15.05 -2.67 2.14
N THR A 213 14.56 -3.89 1.93
CA THR A 213 15.40 -5.06 1.67
C THR A 213 14.99 -5.82 0.42
N ALA A 214 14.28 -5.20 -0.52
CA ALA A 214 13.77 -5.87 -1.71
C ALA A 214 14.07 -5.08 -2.99
N ASP A 215 14.42 -5.80 -4.05
CA ASP A 215 14.66 -5.24 -5.38
C ASP A 215 14.22 -6.22 -6.49
N THR A 216 14.62 -5.95 -7.73
CA THR A 216 14.27 -6.81 -8.87
C THR A 216 14.75 -8.27 -8.75
N SER A 217 15.71 -8.56 -7.88
CA SER A 217 16.26 -9.91 -7.68
C SER A 217 15.35 -10.81 -6.83
N ASP A 218 14.51 -10.23 -5.96
CA ASP A 218 13.73 -10.98 -4.98
C ASP A 218 12.28 -10.52 -4.76
N VAL A 219 11.85 -9.40 -5.37
CA VAL A 219 10.50 -8.84 -5.21
C VAL A 219 9.39 -9.85 -5.51
N GLN A 220 9.54 -10.68 -6.56
CA GLN A 220 8.50 -11.63 -6.93
C GLN A 220 8.36 -12.77 -5.92
N GLN A 221 9.49 -13.28 -5.43
CA GLN A 221 9.60 -14.36 -4.46
C GLN A 221 9.15 -13.89 -3.06
N THR A 222 9.23 -12.58 -2.81
CA THR A 222 8.73 -11.94 -1.58
C THR A 222 7.22 -11.83 -1.63
N ILE A 223 6.66 -11.34 -2.74
CA ILE A 223 5.22 -11.12 -2.91
C ILE A 223 4.46 -12.45 -3.04
N TRP A 224 4.95 -13.38 -3.87
CA TRP A 224 4.25 -14.61 -4.23
C TRP A 224 4.85 -15.82 -3.54
N PRO A 225 4.01 -16.72 -2.96
CA PRO A 225 2.56 -16.81 -3.16
C PRO A 225 1.71 -16.15 -2.06
N ARG A 226 2.30 -15.54 -1.02
CA ARG A 226 1.57 -14.99 0.14
C ARG A 226 0.50 -13.96 -0.23
N ALA A 227 0.78 -13.07 -1.19
CA ALA A 227 -0.22 -12.14 -1.68
C ALA A 227 -1.46 -12.83 -2.30
N ALA A 228 -1.32 -14.04 -2.85
CA ALA A 228 -2.45 -14.81 -3.37
C ALA A 228 -3.37 -15.33 -2.25
N ALA A 229 -2.81 -15.66 -1.09
CA ALA A 229 -3.57 -16.10 0.07
C ALA A 229 -4.50 -14.99 0.58
N ALA A 230 -3.96 -13.78 0.76
CA ALA A 230 -4.77 -12.61 1.09
C ALA A 230 -5.75 -12.21 -0.03
N ALA A 231 -5.36 -12.37 -1.30
CA ALA A 231 -6.27 -12.10 -2.42
C ALA A 231 -7.50 -13.01 -2.41
N GLU A 232 -7.34 -14.29 -2.07
CA GLU A 232 -8.47 -15.20 -1.97
C GLU A 232 -9.41 -14.84 -0.81
N ARG A 233 -8.84 -14.42 0.33
CA ARG A 233 -9.61 -13.88 1.46
C ARG A 233 -10.47 -12.69 1.06
N MET A 234 -9.94 -11.77 0.28
CA MET A 234 -10.68 -10.58 -0.16
C MET A 234 -11.71 -10.87 -1.27
N TRP A 235 -11.56 -11.99 -1.98
CA TRP A 235 -12.40 -12.33 -3.12
C TRP A 235 -13.56 -13.27 -2.77
N SER A 236 -13.31 -14.25 -1.89
CA SER A 236 -14.25 -15.34 -1.61
C SER A 236 -15.15 -15.03 -0.42
N GLN A 237 -16.32 -15.69 -0.37
CA GLN A 237 -17.25 -15.55 0.75
C GLN A 237 -16.69 -16.17 2.03
N LEU A 238 -17.01 -15.59 3.18
CA LEU A 238 -16.51 -16.02 4.49
C LEU A 238 -16.88 -17.47 4.80
N GLU A 239 -18.12 -17.88 4.51
CA GLU A 239 -18.65 -19.23 4.76
C GLU A 239 -17.92 -20.30 3.94
N ALA A 240 -17.48 -19.94 2.73
CA ALA A 240 -16.69 -20.82 1.88
C ALA A 240 -15.29 -21.06 2.46
N ILE A 241 -14.76 -20.12 3.24
CA ILE A 241 -13.43 -20.21 3.83
C ILE A 241 -13.48 -20.80 5.26
N SER A 242 -14.49 -20.46 6.06
CA SER A 242 -14.62 -20.91 7.46
C SER A 242 -14.98 -22.39 7.60
N SER A 243 -15.51 -23.01 6.56
CA SER A 243 -15.83 -24.44 6.48
C SER A 243 -14.67 -25.31 5.96
N GLN A 244 -13.54 -24.71 5.60
CA GLN A 244 -12.40 -25.38 4.96
C GLN A 244 -11.23 -25.59 5.93
N ASP A 245 -10.64 -26.78 5.88
CA ASP A 245 -9.39 -27.10 6.59
C ASP A 245 -8.19 -26.51 5.82
N LEU A 246 -7.40 -25.67 6.51
CA LEU A 246 -6.23 -24.97 5.96
C LEU A 246 -5.23 -25.95 5.33
N GLU A 247 -4.96 -27.06 6.00
CA GLU A 247 -3.93 -28.03 5.60
C GLU A 247 -4.36 -28.88 4.41
N THR A 248 -5.60 -29.36 4.40
CA THR A 248 -6.04 -30.31 3.37
C THR A 248 -6.58 -29.64 2.12
N THR A 249 -7.12 -28.43 2.22
CA THR A 249 -7.80 -27.78 1.08
C THR A 249 -7.11 -26.51 0.58
N VAL A 250 -6.74 -25.61 1.49
CA VAL A 250 -6.18 -24.30 1.10
C VAL A 250 -4.72 -24.45 0.67
N LEU A 251 -3.92 -25.15 1.47
CA LEU A 251 -2.51 -25.43 1.19
C LEU A 251 -2.32 -26.13 -0.17
N ALA A 252 -3.12 -27.17 -0.44
CA ALA A 252 -3.08 -27.89 -1.73
C ALA A 252 -3.38 -26.98 -2.93
N ARG A 253 -4.38 -26.09 -2.82
CA ARG A 253 -4.73 -25.12 -3.87
C ARG A 253 -3.63 -24.06 -4.03
N LEU A 254 -3.04 -23.60 -2.93
CA LEU A 254 -1.97 -22.62 -2.96
C LEU A 254 -0.68 -23.17 -3.58
N HIS A 255 -0.31 -24.43 -3.29
CA HIS A 255 0.78 -25.13 -3.98
C HIS A 255 0.54 -25.23 -5.48
N TYR A 256 -0.68 -25.65 -5.89
CA TYR A 256 -1.05 -25.69 -7.29
C TYR A 256 -0.96 -24.31 -7.95
N PHE A 257 -1.48 -23.26 -7.30
CA PHE A 257 -1.42 -21.90 -7.80
C PHE A 257 0.01 -21.38 -7.92
N ARG A 258 0.88 -21.68 -6.94
CA ARG A 258 2.31 -21.36 -6.97
C ARG A 258 3.02 -21.99 -8.16
N CYS A 259 2.74 -23.26 -8.46
CA CYS A 259 3.24 -23.92 -9.67
C CYS A 259 2.76 -23.22 -10.96
N LEU A 260 1.49 -22.81 -11.02
CA LEU A 260 0.96 -22.06 -12.17
C LEU A 260 1.64 -20.70 -12.35
N LEU A 261 1.94 -19.99 -11.26
CA LEU A 261 2.68 -18.73 -11.32
C LEU A 261 4.07 -18.94 -11.93
N ASN A 262 4.81 -19.94 -11.44
CA ASN A 262 6.14 -20.28 -11.97
C ASN A 262 6.08 -20.65 -13.46
N HIS A 263 5.09 -21.45 -13.87
CA HIS A 263 4.90 -21.82 -15.27
C HIS A 263 4.61 -20.61 -16.18
N ARG A 264 4.07 -19.52 -15.60
CA ARG A 264 3.75 -18.27 -16.30
C ARG A 264 4.85 -17.20 -16.16
N GLY A 265 6.03 -17.58 -15.65
CA GLY A 265 7.18 -16.68 -15.51
C GLY A 265 7.13 -15.75 -14.30
N ILE A 266 6.26 -16.02 -13.32
CA ILE A 266 6.26 -15.31 -12.03
C ILE A 266 7.00 -16.18 -11.01
N ALA A 267 8.16 -15.73 -10.56
CA ALA A 267 9.03 -16.46 -9.65
C ALA A 267 8.45 -16.46 -8.23
N ALA A 268 7.57 -17.42 -7.94
CA ALA A 268 6.93 -17.57 -6.64
C ALA A 268 7.74 -18.52 -5.72
N ALA A 269 7.96 -18.06 -4.48
CA ALA A 269 8.68 -18.84 -3.47
C ALA A 269 7.93 -20.13 -3.09
N PRO A 270 8.62 -21.13 -2.51
CA PRO A 270 7.98 -22.25 -1.82
C PRO A 270 6.89 -21.79 -0.84
N VAL A 271 5.79 -22.54 -0.74
CA VAL A 271 4.63 -22.15 0.08
C VAL A 271 4.93 -22.31 1.57
N THR A 272 5.61 -23.41 1.93
CA THR A 272 5.85 -23.81 3.33
C THR A 272 7.12 -23.19 3.93
N ASN A 273 7.64 -22.14 3.29
CA ASN A 273 8.80 -21.42 3.77
C ASN A 273 8.50 -20.75 5.12
N PHE A 274 9.29 -21.07 6.14
CA PHE A 274 9.22 -20.35 7.42
C PHE A 274 9.61 -18.87 7.29
N TYR A 275 10.64 -18.58 6.49
CA TYR A 275 10.94 -17.22 6.06
C TYR A 275 10.69 -17.10 4.56
N ALA A 276 9.93 -16.09 4.16
CA ALA A 276 9.61 -15.79 2.77
C ALA A 276 10.85 -15.61 1.89
N ARG A 277 10.65 -15.62 0.56
CA ARG A 277 11.66 -15.52 -0.50
C ARG A 277 12.84 -16.51 -0.45
N ARG A 278 12.90 -17.43 0.52
CA ARG A 278 13.95 -18.46 0.59
C ARG A 278 13.83 -19.48 -0.55
N PRO A 279 14.96 -20.00 -1.06
CA PRO A 279 14.95 -21.10 -2.01
C PRO A 279 14.45 -22.39 -1.34
N PRO A 280 14.04 -23.40 -2.14
CA PRO A 280 13.77 -24.74 -1.62
C PRO A 280 14.99 -25.33 -0.89
N ILE A 281 14.73 -26.11 0.17
CA ILE A 281 15.77 -26.75 0.99
C ILE A 281 16.40 -27.96 0.28
N GLY A 282 15.75 -28.50 -0.75
CA GLY A 282 16.23 -29.65 -1.49
C GLY A 282 15.54 -29.84 -2.84
N PRO A 283 15.95 -30.88 -3.61
CA PRO A 283 15.31 -31.20 -4.87
C PRO A 283 13.85 -31.62 -4.65
N GLY A 284 12.97 -31.24 -5.57
CA GLY A 284 11.55 -31.57 -5.46
C GLY A 284 10.70 -30.90 -6.52
N SER A 285 9.45 -31.35 -6.59
CA SER A 285 8.42 -30.71 -7.40
C SER A 285 7.96 -29.40 -6.75
N CYS A 286 7.52 -28.44 -7.56
CA CYS A 286 6.94 -27.19 -7.06
C CYS A 286 5.69 -27.41 -6.16
N PHE A 287 5.06 -28.58 -6.26
CA PHE A 287 3.90 -28.99 -5.45
C PHE A 287 4.26 -29.42 -4.04
N VAL A 288 5.51 -29.80 -3.82
CA VAL A 288 6.01 -30.35 -2.54
C VAL A 288 6.91 -29.33 -1.84
N GLN A 289 7.31 -28.27 -2.56
CA GLN A 289 8.09 -27.14 -2.08
C GLN A 289 7.17 -25.95 -1.80
#